data_AF-A0A6L6EDJ0-F1
#
_entry.id   AF-A0A6L6EDJ0-F1
#
_cell.length_a   1.000
_cell.length_b   1.000
_cell.length_c   1.000
_cell.angle_alpha   90.00
_cell.angle_beta   90.00
_cell.angle_gamma   90.00
#
_symmetry.space_group_name_H-M   'P 1'
#
loop_
_entity.id
_entity.type
_entity.pdbx_description
1 polymer ?
#
loop_
_entity_poly.entity_id
_entity_poly.type
_entity_poly.pdbx_seq_one_letter_code
_entity_poly.pdbx_strand_id
1 'polypeptide(L)'
;MTNSSKKIASVKVSASHSNPKWAKQEREIIEKLNEAAVEFVARYCRPDGTLIWRDQWGSMDGSDDPYEAFMNLALFYSIGGNERVYELARQMWDMITWQWTQYGQIHREFDGYYDWMHHGEGMLYFYFFGLTKPESLVDRQRAQSFANMYNGKDPEAPNYDPEHKVIRSPLNGSRGPRLQVTHEDWQTHRTVLDDYLAPYEDLKSHDFANKRCHWSDDAVYTEILEKMNLRMNRGDVPLNLNATSLMTHGYMYSHDDSLKQWVTDYLNVWHERAKANN
;
A
#
# COMPACT_ATOMS: atom_id res chain seq x y z
N MET A 1 -7.86 1.64 45.17
CA MET A 1 -8.40 1.21 43.87
C MET A 1 -8.39 -0.31 43.85
N THR A 2 -9.56 -0.91 43.80
CA THR A 2 -9.78 -2.36 43.90
C THR A 2 -9.28 -3.04 42.63
N ASN A 3 -8.23 -3.85 42.76
CA ASN A 3 -7.66 -4.64 41.69
C ASN A 3 -8.61 -5.84 41.41
N SER A 4 -9.63 -5.62 40.59
CA SER A 4 -10.47 -6.70 40.07
C SER A 4 -9.64 -7.52 39.10
N SER A 5 -9.02 -8.60 39.57
CA SER A 5 -8.40 -9.59 38.70
C SER A 5 -9.52 -10.19 37.85
N LYS A 6 -9.66 -9.75 36.59
CA LYS A 6 -10.55 -10.41 35.63
C LYS A 6 -10.14 -11.88 35.56
N LYS A 7 -11.04 -12.77 35.95
CA LYS A 7 -10.87 -14.22 35.84
C LYS A 7 -10.58 -14.53 34.37
N ILE A 8 -9.39 -15.06 34.07
CA ILE A 8 -9.06 -15.51 32.71
C ILE A 8 -10.07 -16.61 32.33
N ALA A 9 -10.70 -16.47 31.17
CA ALA A 9 -11.59 -17.51 30.66
C ALA A 9 -10.81 -18.82 30.55
N SER A 10 -11.36 -19.90 31.11
CA SER A 10 -10.72 -21.22 31.06
C SER A 10 -11.63 -22.21 30.36
N VAL A 11 -11.02 -23.07 29.54
CA VAL A 11 -11.68 -24.17 28.84
C VAL A 11 -11.20 -25.47 29.46
N LYS A 12 -12.13 -26.37 29.81
CA LYS A 12 -11.81 -27.67 30.38
C LYS A 12 -11.84 -28.73 29.28
N VAL A 13 -10.69 -29.36 29.01
CA VAL A 13 -10.63 -30.51 28.09
C VAL A 13 -11.26 -31.71 28.79
N SER A 14 -12.40 -32.19 28.27
CA SER A 14 -13.19 -33.26 28.88
C SER A 14 -12.93 -34.64 28.28
N ALA A 15 -12.33 -34.72 27.09
CA ALA A 15 -12.04 -35.97 26.40
C ALA A 15 -10.84 -35.82 25.45
N SER A 16 -10.13 -36.93 25.21
CA SER A 16 -9.16 -37.03 24.13
C SER A 16 -9.90 -37.18 22.79
N HIS A 17 -9.43 -36.49 21.76
CA HIS A 17 -9.97 -36.59 20.41
C HIS A 17 -8.83 -36.89 19.43
N SER A 18 -9.03 -37.78 18.46
CA SER A 18 -8.05 -38.01 17.40
C SER A 18 -7.94 -36.78 16.51
N ASN A 19 -6.73 -36.35 16.14
CA ASN A 19 -6.53 -35.22 15.24
C ASN A 19 -7.29 -35.46 13.91
N PRO A 20 -8.25 -34.58 13.55
CA PRO A 20 -9.04 -34.76 12.34
C PRO A 20 -8.15 -34.68 11.11
N LYS A 21 -8.59 -35.31 10.01
CA LYS A 21 -7.80 -35.39 8.76
C LYS A 21 -7.39 -34.00 8.25
N TRP A 22 -8.30 -33.03 8.28
CA TRP A 22 -8.02 -31.67 7.81
C TRP A 22 -6.85 -31.01 8.57
N ALA A 23 -6.74 -31.22 9.88
CA ALA A 23 -5.68 -30.62 10.69
C ALA A 23 -4.30 -31.21 10.34
N LYS A 24 -4.24 -32.50 10.00
CA LYS A 24 -3.00 -33.11 9.51
C LYS A 24 -2.61 -32.55 8.14
N GLN A 25 -3.57 -32.41 7.24
CA GLN A 25 -3.35 -31.86 5.90
C GLN A 25 -2.93 -30.39 5.94
N GLU A 26 -3.50 -29.59 6.83
CA GLU A 26 -3.08 -28.21 7.07
C GLU A 26 -1.60 -28.15 7.50
N ARG A 27 -1.18 -29.01 8.44
CA ARG A 27 0.24 -29.11 8.84
C ARG A 27 1.15 -29.55 7.69
N GLU A 28 0.70 -30.49 6.85
CA GLU A 28 1.44 -30.91 5.65
C GLU A 28 1.57 -29.76 4.63
N ILE A 29 0.53 -28.94 4.45
CA ILE A 29 0.58 -27.75 3.59
C ILE A 29 1.56 -26.73 4.14
N ILE A 30 1.50 -26.44 5.45
CA ILE A 30 2.43 -25.51 6.11
C ILE A 30 3.88 -25.97 5.92
N GLU A 31 4.17 -27.27 6.11
CA GLU A 31 5.53 -27.79 5.93
C GLU A 31 6.04 -27.60 4.50
N LYS A 32 5.20 -27.92 3.50
CA LYS A 32 5.55 -27.70 2.09
C LYS A 32 5.74 -26.22 1.75
N LEU A 33 4.92 -25.34 2.31
CA LEU A 33 5.04 -23.90 2.09
C LEU A 33 6.30 -23.32 2.75
N ASN A 34 6.74 -23.86 3.89
CA ASN A 34 8.01 -23.48 4.51
C ASN A 34 9.20 -23.77 3.58
N GLU A 35 9.22 -24.94 2.94
CA GLU A 35 10.25 -25.30 1.95
C GLU A 35 10.14 -24.44 0.69
N ALA A 36 8.92 -24.29 0.16
CA ALA A 36 8.65 -23.52 -1.06
C ALA A 36 8.99 -22.03 -0.91
N ALA A 37 8.83 -21.43 0.27
CA ALA A 37 9.20 -20.04 0.52
C ALA A 37 10.70 -19.79 0.29
N VAL A 38 11.55 -20.72 0.70
CA VAL A 38 13.00 -20.62 0.50
C VAL A 38 13.34 -20.73 -0.99
N GLU A 39 12.74 -21.69 -1.70
CA GLU A 39 12.93 -21.85 -3.15
C GLU A 39 12.43 -20.62 -3.92
N PHE A 40 11.25 -20.11 -3.56
CA PHE A 40 10.64 -18.95 -4.18
C PHE A 40 11.56 -17.72 -4.09
N VAL A 41 12.03 -17.38 -2.89
CA VAL A 41 12.93 -16.23 -2.71
C VAL A 41 14.24 -16.45 -3.48
N ALA A 42 14.85 -17.63 -3.38
CA ALA A 42 16.10 -17.94 -4.07
C ALA A 42 15.98 -17.89 -5.60
N ARG A 43 14.80 -18.18 -6.16
CA ARG A 43 14.54 -18.15 -7.61
C ARG A 43 14.48 -16.75 -8.19
N TYR A 44 13.94 -15.79 -7.44
CA TYR A 44 13.67 -14.43 -7.91
C TYR A 44 14.66 -13.38 -7.40
N CYS A 45 15.60 -13.77 -6.54
CA CYS A 45 16.60 -12.87 -5.96
C CYS A 45 18.02 -13.25 -6.38
N ARG A 46 18.89 -12.25 -6.43
CA ARG A 46 20.34 -12.41 -6.51
C ARG A 46 20.91 -12.88 -5.17
N PRO A 47 22.17 -13.36 -5.11
CA PRO A 47 22.81 -13.76 -3.86
C PRO A 47 22.90 -12.67 -2.79
N ASP A 48 22.85 -11.39 -3.18
CA ASP A 48 22.84 -10.23 -2.28
C ASP A 48 21.45 -9.87 -1.74
N GLY A 49 20.40 -10.58 -2.18
CA GLY A 49 19.01 -10.35 -1.78
C GLY A 49 18.25 -9.35 -2.65
N THR A 50 18.88 -8.70 -3.62
CA THR A 50 18.16 -7.84 -4.58
C THR A 50 17.33 -8.67 -5.54
N LEU A 51 16.19 -8.14 -5.99
CA LEU A 51 15.34 -8.82 -6.96
C LEU A 51 16.02 -8.84 -8.34
N ILE A 52 15.91 -9.97 -9.03
CA ILE A 52 16.28 -10.08 -10.44
C ILE A 52 15.24 -9.28 -11.24
N TRP A 53 15.58 -8.02 -11.47
CA TRP A 53 14.69 -7.03 -12.07
C TRP A 53 15.46 -6.12 -13.04
N ARG A 54 14.75 -5.12 -13.56
CA ARG A 54 15.24 -4.11 -14.52
C ARG A 54 16.37 -3.28 -13.91
N ASP A 55 17.30 -2.79 -14.73
CA ASP A 55 18.40 -1.94 -14.23
C ASP A 55 17.99 -0.47 -14.05
N GLN A 56 16.93 -0.03 -14.72
CA GLN A 56 16.42 1.34 -14.67
C GLN A 56 14.90 1.35 -14.58
N TRP A 57 14.37 2.40 -13.93
CA TRP A 57 12.94 2.67 -13.79
C TRP A 57 12.58 3.99 -14.49
N GLY A 58 11.44 4.05 -15.15
CA GLY A 58 11.06 5.20 -16.00
C GLY A 58 9.56 5.51 -15.97
N SER A 59 8.93 5.39 -14.79
CA SER A 59 7.54 5.76 -14.51
C SER A 59 7.38 5.99 -13.00
N MET A 60 6.23 6.47 -12.54
CA MET A 60 5.88 6.51 -11.11
C MET A 60 5.13 5.25 -10.64
N ASP A 61 4.64 4.44 -11.56
CA ASP A 61 3.89 3.19 -11.28
C ASP A 61 4.85 2.02 -11.03
N GLY A 62 4.36 0.97 -10.36
CA GLY A 62 4.98 -0.35 -10.12
C GLY A 62 5.95 -0.43 -8.94
N SER A 63 5.79 0.45 -7.95
CA SER A 63 6.57 0.41 -6.70
C SER A 63 6.01 -0.54 -5.66
N ASP A 64 4.72 -0.82 -5.74
CA ASP A 64 3.91 -1.77 -4.99
C ASP A 64 4.07 -3.22 -5.45
N ASP A 65 4.18 -3.46 -6.76
CA ASP A 65 4.43 -4.78 -7.40
C ASP A 65 5.35 -5.72 -6.59
N PRO A 66 6.58 -5.32 -6.21
CA PRO A 66 7.47 -6.19 -5.46
C PRO A 66 6.97 -6.46 -4.03
N TYR A 67 6.32 -5.49 -3.38
CA TYR A 67 5.77 -5.74 -2.05
C TYR A 67 4.64 -6.76 -2.11
N GLU A 68 3.76 -6.66 -3.10
CA GLU A 68 2.68 -7.63 -3.32
C GLU A 68 3.21 -9.04 -3.61
N ALA A 69 4.26 -9.14 -4.42
CA ALA A 69 4.86 -10.42 -4.76
C ALA A 69 5.39 -11.18 -3.53
N PHE A 70 5.79 -10.47 -2.47
CA PHE A 70 6.43 -11.06 -1.29
C PHE A 70 5.61 -10.94 0.02
N MET A 71 4.53 -10.14 0.05
CA MET A 71 3.75 -9.88 1.27
C MET A 71 3.24 -11.14 1.96
N ASN A 72 2.92 -12.17 1.18
CA ASN A 72 2.39 -13.42 1.69
C ASN A 72 3.39 -14.21 2.52
N LEU A 73 4.69 -13.89 2.50
CA LEU A 73 5.66 -14.44 3.45
C LEU A 73 5.33 -14.01 4.89
N ALA A 74 5.02 -12.72 5.10
CA ALA A 74 4.64 -12.20 6.42
C ALA A 74 3.28 -12.76 6.86
N LEU A 75 2.29 -12.79 5.96
CA LEU A 75 0.98 -13.39 6.25
C LEU A 75 1.12 -14.88 6.59
N PHE A 76 1.92 -15.63 5.82
CA PHE A 76 2.13 -17.05 6.05
C PHE A 76 2.76 -17.33 7.42
N TYR A 77 3.74 -16.52 7.83
CA TYR A 77 4.29 -16.61 9.19
C TYR A 77 3.21 -16.40 10.27
N SER A 78 2.34 -15.38 10.11
CA SER A 78 1.25 -15.13 11.06
C SER A 78 0.25 -16.28 11.22
N ILE A 79 0.13 -17.16 10.21
CA ILE A 79 -0.81 -18.29 10.23
C ILE A 79 -0.13 -19.66 10.40
N GLY A 80 1.18 -19.69 10.71
CA GLY A 80 1.86 -20.93 11.13
C GLY A 80 3.14 -21.29 10.38
N GLY A 81 3.61 -20.43 9.47
CA GLY A 81 4.94 -20.52 8.86
C GLY A 81 6.06 -20.46 9.91
N ASN A 82 7.24 -20.98 9.58
CA ASN A 82 8.36 -21.08 10.51
C ASN A 82 9.19 -19.78 10.58
N GLU A 83 10.13 -19.70 11.53
CA GLU A 83 10.99 -18.52 11.73
C GLU A 83 11.82 -18.16 10.48
N ARG A 84 12.20 -19.16 9.68
CA ARG A 84 12.93 -18.92 8.43
C ARG A 84 12.09 -18.12 7.43
N VAL A 85 10.78 -18.38 7.34
CA VAL A 85 9.86 -17.58 6.52
C VAL A 85 9.81 -16.13 7.00
N TYR A 86 9.81 -15.91 8.32
CA TYR A 86 9.84 -14.56 8.88
C TYR A 86 11.12 -13.80 8.52
N GLU A 87 12.27 -14.46 8.65
CA GLU A 87 13.57 -13.88 8.24
C GLU A 87 13.56 -13.49 6.77
N LEU A 88 13.04 -14.35 5.90
CA LEU A 88 12.87 -14.06 4.47
C LEU A 88 11.92 -12.88 4.27
N ALA A 89 10.78 -12.85 4.96
CA ALA A 89 9.83 -11.75 4.87
C ALA A 89 10.50 -10.41 5.22
N ARG A 90 11.34 -10.37 6.27
CA ARG A 90 12.08 -9.16 6.66
C ARG A 90 13.14 -8.77 5.65
N GLN A 91 13.95 -9.74 5.22
CA GLN A 91 14.95 -9.53 4.19
C GLN A 91 14.32 -8.93 2.94
N MET A 92 13.19 -9.48 2.47
CA MET A 92 12.55 -9.01 1.26
C MET A 92 11.98 -7.60 1.41
N TRP A 93 11.32 -7.29 2.54
CA TRP A 93 10.89 -5.91 2.81
C TRP A 93 12.07 -4.91 2.72
N ASP A 94 13.18 -5.20 3.41
CA ASP A 94 14.33 -4.30 3.46
C ASP A 94 15.01 -4.18 2.09
N MET A 95 15.17 -5.29 1.36
CA MET A 95 15.81 -5.30 0.03
C MET A 95 14.97 -4.63 -1.04
N ILE A 96 13.65 -4.84 -1.04
CA ILE A 96 12.71 -4.15 -1.94
C ILE A 96 12.76 -2.65 -1.66
N THR A 97 12.62 -2.26 -0.40
CA THR A 97 12.65 -0.84 0.02
C THR A 97 13.96 -0.19 -0.40
N TRP A 98 15.10 -0.87 -0.21
CA TRP A 98 16.40 -0.35 -0.63
C TRP A 98 16.51 -0.24 -2.16
N GLN A 99 16.14 -1.29 -2.90
CA GLN A 99 16.28 -1.33 -4.36
C GLN A 99 15.38 -0.31 -5.06
N TRP A 100 14.12 -0.17 -4.63
CA TRP A 100 13.22 0.85 -5.17
C TRP A 100 13.56 2.27 -4.71
N THR A 101 14.29 2.43 -3.60
CA THR A 101 14.92 3.70 -3.27
C THR A 101 16.01 4.05 -4.30
N GLN A 102 16.79 3.07 -4.79
CA GLN A 102 17.77 3.31 -5.85
C GLN A 102 17.12 3.70 -7.18
N TYR A 103 15.93 3.18 -7.46
CA TYR A 103 15.11 3.60 -8.61
C TYR A 103 14.43 4.97 -8.42
N GLY A 104 14.54 5.58 -7.24
CA GLY A 104 13.91 6.85 -6.90
C GLY A 104 12.41 6.77 -6.62
N GLN A 105 11.83 5.57 -6.65
CA GLN A 105 10.40 5.31 -6.43
C GLN A 105 10.05 5.42 -4.94
N ILE A 106 10.87 4.83 -4.07
CA ILE A 106 10.69 4.90 -2.62
C ILE A 106 11.48 6.09 -2.05
N HIS A 107 10.86 6.81 -1.13
CA HIS A 107 11.47 7.90 -0.39
C HIS A 107 11.01 7.84 1.07
N ARG A 108 11.95 7.87 2.03
CA ARG A 108 11.64 7.71 3.47
C ARG A 108 10.80 6.45 3.75
N GLU A 109 11.16 5.34 3.09
CA GLU A 109 10.56 4.00 3.20
C GLU A 109 9.09 3.89 2.75
N PHE A 110 8.56 4.90 2.05
CA PHE A 110 7.23 4.88 1.48
C PHE A 110 7.27 5.42 0.04
N ASP A 111 6.32 5.02 -0.79
CA ASP A 111 6.25 5.46 -2.18
C ASP A 111 6.31 6.99 -2.29
N GLY A 112 7.13 7.49 -3.22
CA GLY A 112 7.32 8.91 -3.42
C GLY A 112 5.99 9.61 -3.73
N TYR A 113 5.26 9.04 -4.70
CA TYR A 113 3.95 9.46 -5.12
C TYR A 113 3.30 8.40 -6.01
N TYR A 114 2.06 7.99 -5.72
CA TYR A 114 1.16 7.33 -6.68
C TYR A 114 -0.28 7.40 -6.14
N ASP A 115 -1.20 6.58 -6.62
CA ASP A 115 -2.54 6.52 -6.08
C ASP A 115 -2.70 5.52 -4.93
N TRP A 116 -3.74 5.74 -4.15
CA TRP A 116 -4.03 4.97 -2.93
C TRP A 116 -4.55 3.55 -3.16
N MET A 117 -4.84 3.15 -4.40
CA MET A 117 -5.10 1.74 -4.72
C MET A 117 -3.80 0.96 -4.54
N HIS A 118 -2.79 1.36 -5.30
CA HIS A 118 -1.47 0.74 -5.37
C HIS A 118 -0.69 0.87 -4.05
N HIS A 119 -0.70 2.04 -3.39
CA HIS A 119 -0.15 2.15 -2.03
C HIS A 119 -0.83 1.17 -1.07
N GLY A 120 -2.15 0.99 -1.20
CA GLY A 120 -2.91 0.07 -0.37
C GLY A 120 -2.49 -1.39 -0.57
N GLU A 121 -2.26 -1.80 -1.82
CA GLU A 121 -1.83 -3.15 -2.19
C GLU A 121 -0.44 -3.46 -1.61
N GLY A 122 0.55 -2.59 -1.83
CA GLY A 122 1.89 -2.75 -1.27
C GLY A 122 1.93 -2.70 0.26
N MET A 123 1.12 -1.84 0.90
CA MET A 123 1.11 -1.68 2.36
C MET A 123 0.54 -2.89 3.12
N LEU A 124 -0.15 -3.82 2.46
CA LEU A 124 -0.55 -5.09 3.09
C LEU A 124 0.64 -5.83 3.70
N TYR A 125 1.80 -5.80 3.03
CA TYR A 125 3.02 -6.39 3.56
C TYR A 125 3.39 -5.80 4.92
N PHE A 126 3.36 -4.46 5.02
CA PHE A 126 3.64 -3.76 6.27
C PHE A 126 2.64 -4.12 7.36
N TYR A 127 1.34 -4.19 7.03
CA TYR A 127 0.29 -4.52 7.98
C TYR A 127 0.41 -5.95 8.53
N PHE A 128 0.85 -6.90 7.69
CA PHE A 128 1.11 -8.25 8.15
C PHE A 128 2.23 -8.32 9.18
N PHE A 129 3.25 -7.45 9.13
CA PHE A 129 4.26 -7.41 10.19
C PHE A 129 3.67 -7.08 11.57
N GLY A 130 2.59 -6.29 11.63
CA GLY A 130 1.82 -6.06 12.86
C GLY A 130 1.17 -7.32 13.45
N LEU A 131 0.87 -8.32 12.62
CA LEU A 131 0.35 -9.63 13.03
C LEU A 131 1.46 -10.63 13.35
N THR A 132 2.72 -10.31 13.08
CA THR A 132 3.87 -11.20 13.32
C THR A 132 4.51 -10.92 14.69
N LYS A 133 5.26 -9.81 14.79
CA LYS A 133 6.06 -9.40 15.95
C LYS A 133 5.69 -7.95 16.30
N PRO A 134 4.53 -7.71 16.94
CA PRO A 134 4.03 -6.37 17.26
C PRO A 134 4.90 -5.60 18.28
N GLU A 135 5.88 -6.25 18.89
CA GLU A 135 6.90 -5.64 19.74
C GLU A 135 8.00 -4.90 18.95
N SER A 136 8.07 -5.08 17.63
CA SER A 136 9.05 -4.41 16.76
C SER A 136 9.02 -2.90 16.89
N LEU A 137 10.10 -2.32 17.43
CA LEU A 137 10.24 -0.87 17.57
C LEU A 137 10.32 -0.17 16.21
N VAL A 138 11.00 -0.79 15.24
CA VAL A 138 11.14 -0.24 13.88
C VAL A 138 9.77 -0.11 13.21
N ASP A 139 8.91 -1.13 13.31
CA ASP A 139 7.59 -1.05 12.69
C ASP A 139 6.66 -0.08 13.41
N ARG A 140 6.79 0.05 14.74
CA ARG A 140 6.08 1.11 15.50
C ARG A 140 6.48 2.50 15.01
N GLN A 141 7.77 2.72 14.77
CA GLN A 141 8.27 3.99 14.23
C GLN A 141 7.78 4.22 12.80
N ARG A 142 7.85 3.21 11.93
CA ARG A 142 7.31 3.26 10.55
C ARG A 142 5.81 3.60 10.57
N ALA A 143 5.02 2.92 11.39
CA ALA A 143 3.58 3.13 11.48
C ALA A 143 3.24 4.57 11.89
N GLN A 144 4.00 5.13 12.84
CA GLN A 144 3.86 6.53 13.24
C GLN A 144 4.28 7.50 12.12
N SER A 145 5.43 7.26 11.48
CA SER A 145 5.96 8.11 10.42
C SER A 145 5.02 8.13 9.20
N PHE A 146 4.55 6.96 8.76
CA PHE A 146 3.63 6.86 7.62
C PHE A 146 2.27 7.50 7.94
N ALA A 147 1.74 7.30 9.16
CA ALA A 147 0.54 8.02 9.59
C ALA A 147 0.74 9.55 9.60
N ASN A 148 1.93 10.03 9.97
CA ASN A 148 2.22 11.48 10.00
C ASN A 148 2.23 12.14 8.62
N MET A 149 2.51 11.38 7.56
CA MET A 149 2.41 11.85 6.17
C MET A 149 0.96 12.23 5.78
N TYR A 150 -0.05 11.81 6.55
CA TYR A 150 -1.47 11.99 6.20
C TYR A 150 -2.30 12.69 7.28
N ASN A 151 -1.74 13.05 8.44
CA ASN A 151 -2.48 13.74 9.51
C ASN A 151 -2.11 15.22 9.64
N GLY A 152 -1.29 15.74 8.72
CA GLY A 152 -0.81 17.13 8.73
C GLY A 152 0.37 17.40 9.69
N LYS A 153 0.95 16.36 10.31
CA LYS A 153 2.12 16.50 11.20
C LYS A 153 3.46 16.44 10.47
N ASP A 154 3.52 15.89 9.26
CA ASP A 154 4.75 15.83 8.45
C ASP A 154 4.83 17.01 7.45
N PRO A 155 5.70 18.01 7.68
CA PRO A 155 5.85 19.14 6.77
C PRO A 155 6.51 18.78 5.43
N GLU A 156 7.24 17.66 5.34
CA GLU A 156 7.88 17.20 4.10
C GLU A 156 6.92 16.38 3.21
N ALA A 157 5.83 15.86 3.79
CA ALA A 157 4.73 15.23 3.05
C ALA A 157 3.39 15.89 3.40
N PRO A 158 3.14 17.11 2.92
CA PRO A 158 1.90 17.84 3.21
C PRO A 158 0.73 17.31 2.36
N ASN A 159 0.44 16.01 2.43
CA ASN A 159 -0.62 15.33 1.67
C ASN A 159 -2.00 15.75 2.15
N TYR A 160 -2.17 15.98 3.45
CA TYR A 160 -3.44 16.30 4.08
C TYR A 160 -3.54 17.79 4.42
N ASP A 161 -4.65 18.40 4.02
CA ASP A 161 -5.05 19.74 4.44
C ASP A 161 -5.98 19.63 5.67
N PRO A 162 -5.54 20.05 6.87
CA PRO A 162 -6.32 19.92 8.09
C PRO A 162 -7.48 20.92 8.18
N GLU A 163 -7.46 22.03 7.44
CA GLU A 163 -8.53 23.03 7.42
C GLU A 163 -9.73 22.49 6.63
N HIS A 164 -9.46 22.01 5.41
CA HIS A 164 -10.49 21.49 4.51
C HIS A 164 -10.77 19.99 4.69
N LYS A 165 -9.97 19.31 5.50
CA LYS A 165 -10.01 17.85 5.74
C LYS A 165 -10.00 17.07 4.42
N VAL A 166 -8.99 17.33 3.59
CA VAL A 166 -8.80 16.67 2.28
C VAL A 166 -7.40 16.14 2.12
N ILE A 167 -7.26 15.00 1.44
CA ILE A 167 -5.99 14.65 0.79
C ILE A 167 -5.91 15.44 -0.53
N ARG A 168 -4.81 16.17 -0.71
CA ARG A 168 -4.70 17.30 -1.65
C ARG A 168 -4.55 16.90 -3.12
N SER A 169 -4.29 15.63 -3.39
CA SER A 169 -4.18 15.08 -4.75
C SER A 169 -4.53 13.59 -4.74
N PRO A 170 -5.11 13.05 -5.83
CA PRO A 170 -5.20 11.60 -6.05
C PRO A 170 -3.83 10.92 -6.09
N LEU A 171 -2.80 11.66 -6.51
CA LEU A 171 -1.42 11.22 -6.58
C LEU A 171 -0.65 11.85 -5.41
N ASN A 172 -0.21 11.06 -4.46
CA ASN A 172 0.39 11.54 -3.21
C ASN A 172 1.33 10.49 -2.63
N GLY A 173 2.11 10.85 -1.61
CA GLY A 173 3.03 9.90 -1.00
C GLY A 173 4.03 10.58 -0.06
N SER A 174 5.18 9.96 0.12
CA SER A 174 6.22 10.42 1.02
C SER A 174 6.91 11.71 0.57
N ARG A 175 6.68 12.17 -0.67
CA ARG A 175 7.13 13.47 -1.20
C ARG A 175 6.02 14.53 -1.21
N GLY A 176 4.88 14.23 -0.61
CA GLY A 176 3.71 15.11 -0.61
C GLY A 176 2.81 14.90 -1.84
N PRO A 177 1.84 15.80 -2.04
CA PRO A 177 0.88 15.69 -3.13
C PRO A 177 1.55 16.00 -4.47
N ARG A 178 1.39 15.09 -5.44
CA ARG A 178 1.85 15.27 -6.82
C ARG A 178 0.79 16.05 -7.59
N LEU A 179 1.01 17.36 -7.72
CA LEU A 179 0.07 18.27 -8.40
C LEU A 179 0.33 18.40 -9.90
N GLN A 180 1.52 18.00 -10.35
CA GLN A 180 1.95 18.04 -11.74
C GLN A 180 2.58 16.70 -12.10
N VAL A 181 2.18 16.12 -13.22
CA VAL A 181 2.77 14.93 -13.81
C VAL A 181 3.45 15.28 -15.13
N THR A 182 4.45 14.50 -15.49
CA THR A 182 5.24 14.62 -16.71
C THR A 182 4.99 13.44 -17.64
N HIS A 183 5.56 13.50 -18.84
CA HIS A 183 5.60 12.37 -19.77
C HIS A 183 6.36 11.15 -19.24
N GLU A 184 7.29 11.34 -18.30
CA GLU A 184 8.00 10.21 -17.70
C GLU A 184 7.08 9.46 -16.73
N ASP A 185 6.30 10.18 -15.91
CA ASP A 185 5.46 9.58 -14.86
C ASP A 185 4.50 8.50 -15.42
N TRP A 186 3.91 8.74 -16.60
CA TRP A 186 2.93 7.85 -17.23
C TRP A 186 3.46 7.08 -18.45
N GLN A 187 4.79 7.01 -18.62
CA GLN A 187 5.37 6.48 -19.86
C GLN A 187 5.02 5.01 -20.11
N THR A 188 4.99 4.20 -19.05
CA THR A 188 4.65 2.77 -19.11
C THR A 188 3.18 2.54 -19.47
N HIS A 189 2.29 3.44 -19.05
CA HIS A 189 0.85 3.33 -19.33
C HIS A 189 0.48 3.56 -20.79
N ARG A 190 1.33 4.22 -21.58
CA ARG A 190 1.00 4.58 -22.97
C ARG A 190 0.52 3.40 -23.78
N THR A 191 1.27 2.30 -23.76
CA THR A 191 0.91 1.08 -24.51
C THR A 191 -0.15 0.24 -23.81
N VAL A 192 -0.21 0.28 -22.47
CA VAL A 192 -1.18 -0.48 -21.67
C VAL A 192 -2.60 0.08 -21.86
N LEU A 193 -2.71 1.40 -22.02
CA LEU A 193 -3.98 2.11 -22.07
C LEU A 193 -4.48 2.41 -23.49
N ASP A 194 -3.79 1.96 -24.55
CA ASP A 194 -4.19 2.20 -25.94
C ASP A 194 -5.62 1.73 -26.26
N ASP A 195 -6.02 0.63 -25.64
CA ASP A 195 -7.36 0.04 -25.80
C ASP A 195 -8.31 0.37 -24.64
N TYR A 196 -7.91 1.29 -23.75
CA TYR A 196 -8.70 1.70 -22.60
C TYR A 196 -9.59 2.90 -22.90
N LEU A 197 -10.60 3.12 -22.04
CA LEU A 197 -11.54 4.21 -22.19
C LEU A 197 -10.84 5.57 -22.19
N ALA A 198 -11.30 6.46 -23.07
CA ALA A 198 -10.83 7.83 -23.12
C ALA A 198 -11.08 8.52 -21.76
N PRO A 199 -10.04 9.07 -21.12
CA PRO A 199 -10.18 9.65 -19.77
C PRO A 199 -10.94 10.97 -19.77
N TYR A 200 -11.08 11.62 -20.94
CA TYR A 200 -11.75 12.91 -21.10
C TYR A 200 -12.61 12.93 -22.36
N GLU A 201 -13.81 13.50 -22.23
CA GLU A 201 -14.75 13.66 -23.35
C GLU A 201 -14.35 14.77 -24.34
N ASP A 202 -13.50 15.69 -23.89
CA ASP A 202 -13.17 16.94 -24.59
C ASP A 202 -11.73 16.95 -25.14
N LEU A 203 -11.19 15.79 -25.52
CA LEU A 203 -9.91 15.68 -26.23
C LEU A 203 -10.07 16.23 -27.66
N LYS A 204 -9.14 17.10 -28.08
CA LYS A 204 -9.08 17.63 -29.46
C LYS A 204 -8.31 16.69 -30.39
N SER A 205 -7.33 15.99 -29.83
CA SER A 205 -6.49 15.00 -30.51
C SER A 205 -7.19 13.65 -30.71
N HIS A 206 -8.37 13.44 -30.12
CA HIS A 206 -9.10 12.18 -30.17
C HIS A 206 -10.63 12.39 -30.15
N ASP A 207 -11.37 11.74 -31.06
CA ASP A 207 -12.83 11.74 -31.02
C ASP A 207 -13.35 10.75 -29.97
N PHE A 208 -13.94 11.28 -28.89
CA PHE A 208 -14.51 10.52 -27.78
C PHE A 208 -15.58 9.48 -28.21
N ALA A 209 -16.23 9.66 -29.36
CA ALA A 209 -17.18 8.69 -29.89
C ALA A 209 -16.54 7.31 -30.16
N ASN A 210 -15.21 7.26 -30.36
CA ASN A 210 -14.45 6.01 -30.50
C ASN A 210 -14.36 5.22 -29.19
N LYS A 211 -14.66 5.85 -28.04
CA LYS A 211 -14.59 5.34 -26.67
C LYS A 211 -13.20 4.98 -26.18
N ARG A 212 -12.37 4.34 -27.02
CA ARG A 212 -10.99 3.93 -26.70
C ARG A 212 -10.00 5.00 -27.13
N CYS A 213 -9.00 5.26 -26.31
CA CYS A 213 -8.03 6.32 -26.54
C CYS A 213 -6.63 5.74 -26.71
N HIS A 214 -5.97 6.03 -27.85
CA HIS A 214 -4.60 5.57 -28.11
C HIS A 214 -3.57 6.45 -27.38
N TRP A 215 -3.23 6.11 -26.14
CA TRP A 215 -2.22 6.82 -25.35
C TRP A 215 -0.79 6.72 -25.93
N SER A 216 -0.55 5.78 -26.84
CA SER A 216 0.71 5.70 -27.61
C SER A 216 0.87 6.80 -28.64
N ASP A 217 -0.18 7.51 -29.05
CA ASP A 217 -0.07 8.70 -29.89
C ASP A 217 0.46 9.89 -29.09
N ASP A 218 1.48 10.60 -29.61
CA ASP A 218 2.16 11.68 -28.89
C ASP A 218 1.27 12.91 -28.64
N ALA A 219 0.36 13.23 -29.59
CA ALA A 219 -0.55 14.36 -29.45
C ALA A 219 -1.66 14.06 -28.45
N VAL A 220 -2.20 12.83 -28.49
CA VAL A 220 -3.17 12.32 -27.50
C VAL A 220 -2.57 12.32 -26.11
N TYR A 221 -1.39 11.73 -25.96
CA TYR A 221 -0.72 11.62 -24.67
C TYR A 221 -0.42 12.98 -24.04
N THR A 222 0.11 13.92 -24.84
CA THR A 222 0.39 15.28 -24.37
C THR A 222 -0.88 15.99 -23.89
N GLU A 223 -1.97 15.92 -24.64
CA GLU A 223 -3.23 16.56 -24.25
C GLU A 223 -3.85 15.92 -22.99
N ILE A 224 -3.74 14.59 -22.84
CA ILE A 224 -4.19 13.90 -21.62
C ILE A 224 -3.43 14.43 -20.40
N LEU A 225 -2.11 14.52 -20.45
CA LEU A 225 -1.30 15.02 -19.34
C LEU A 225 -1.61 16.49 -19.01
N GLU A 226 -1.81 17.33 -20.02
CA GLU A 226 -2.27 18.72 -19.83
C GLU A 226 -3.60 18.76 -19.05
N LYS A 227 -4.58 17.93 -19.44
CA LYS A 227 -5.87 17.87 -18.76
C LYS A 227 -5.76 17.28 -17.35
N MET A 228 -4.93 16.27 -17.13
CA MET A 228 -4.66 15.72 -15.79
C MET A 228 -4.08 16.81 -14.87
N ASN A 229 -3.09 17.54 -15.38
CA ASN A 229 -2.45 18.64 -14.68
C ASN A 229 -3.36 19.84 -14.43
N LEU A 230 -4.40 20.04 -15.24
CA LEU A 230 -5.38 21.10 -15.05
C LEU A 230 -6.51 20.69 -14.10
N ARG A 231 -6.97 19.42 -14.16
CA ARG A 231 -8.27 19.00 -13.61
C ARG A 231 -8.21 17.86 -12.60
N MET A 232 -7.30 16.90 -12.78
CA MET A 232 -7.30 15.65 -12.01
C MET A 232 -6.37 15.69 -10.80
N ASN A 233 -5.16 16.24 -10.96
CA ASN A 233 -4.09 16.13 -9.95
C ASN A 233 -4.26 17.07 -8.74
N ARG A 234 -5.46 17.60 -8.52
CA ARG A 234 -5.79 18.49 -7.40
C ARG A 234 -7.12 18.09 -6.78
N GLY A 235 -7.13 18.10 -5.46
CA GLY A 235 -8.30 17.73 -4.68
C GLY A 235 -8.33 16.26 -4.32
N ASP A 236 -9.40 15.90 -3.64
CA ASP A 236 -9.56 14.60 -3.01
C ASP A 236 -10.41 13.66 -3.88
N VAL A 237 -10.16 12.37 -3.77
CA VAL A 237 -10.91 11.31 -4.47
C VAL A 237 -11.30 10.20 -3.51
N PRO A 238 -12.42 9.47 -3.75
CA PRO A 238 -12.84 8.38 -2.87
C PRO A 238 -11.75 7.33 -2.65
N LEU A 239 -10.86 7.14 -3.63
CA LEU A 239 -9.74 6.21 -3.51
C LEU A 239 -8.79 6.53 -2.34
N ASN A 240 -8.63 7.80 -2.01
CA ASN A 240 -7.81 8.24 -0.87
C ASN A 240 -8.38 7.78 0.50
N LEU A 241 -9.60 7.25 0.55
CA LEU A 241 -10.13 6.62 1.77
C LEU A 241 -9.26 5.46 2.26
N ASN A 242 -8.51 4.79 1.36
CA ASN A 242 -7.56 3.75 1.74
C ASN A 242 -6.47 4.26 2.69
N ALA A 243 -6.18 5.57 2.73
CA ALA A 243 -5.25 6.18 3.69
C ALA A 243 -5.63 5.94 5.16
N THR A 244 -6.91 5.69 5.43
CA THR A 244 -7.39 5.34 6.78
C THR A 244 -6.77 4.05 7.30
N SER A 245 -6.30 3.15 6.43
CA SER A 245 -5.61 1.91 6.82
C SER A 245 -4.28 2.20 7.53
N LEU A 246 -3.47 3.16 7.05
CA LEU A 246 -2.24 3.59 7.73
C LEU A 246 -2.51 4.14 9.12
N MET A 247 -3.52 5.00 9.24
CA MET A 247 -3.89 5.60 10.53
C MET A 247 -4.39 4.55 11.52
N THR A 248 -5.22 3.63 11.04
CA THR A 248 -5.72 2.51 11.84
C THR A 248 -4.56 1.62 12.28
N HIS A 249 -3.60 1.34 11.40
CA HIS A 249 -2.40 0.59 11.72
C HIS A 249 -1.53 1.30 12.77
N GLY A 250 -1.31 2.61 12.62
CA GLY A 250 -0.65 3.43 13.63
C GLY A 250 -1.36 3.36 14.99
N TYR A 251 -2.69 3.46 15.00
CA TYR A 251 -3.50 3.33 16.22
C TYR A 251 -3.35 1.95 16.88
N MET A 252 -3.31 0.87 16.10
CA MET A 252 -3.15 -0.49 16.63
C MET A 252 -1.82 -0.67 17.39
N TYR A 253 -0.77 0.07 17.02
CA TYR A 253 0.51 0.06 17.72
C TYR A 253 0.59 1.04 18.90
N SER A 254 0.05 2.25 18.75
CA SER A 254 0.27 3.34 19.69
C SER A 254 -0.85 3.54 20.71
N HIS A 255 -2.07 3.07 20.38
CA HIS A 255 -3.30 3.45 21.07
C HIS A 255 -3.55 4.98 21.14
N ASP A 256 -2.96 5.75 20.21
CA ASP A 256 -3.18 7.20 20.11
C ASP A 256 -4.57 7.50 19.55
N ASP A 257 -5.52 7.88 20.42
CA ASP A 257 -6.89 8.21 20.04
C ASP A 257 -6.99 9.33 18.99
N SER A 258 -5.95 10.17 18.80
CA SER A 258 -5.95 11.17 17.74
C SER A 258 -5.94 10.55 16.33
N LEU A 259 -5.32 9.37 16.15
CA LEU A 259 -5.32 8.65 14.88
C LEU A 259 -6.70 8.05 14.58
N LYS A 260 -7.34 7.47 15.60
CA LYS A 260 -8.72 6.99 15.51
C LYS A 260 -9.69 8.13 15.18
N GLN A 261 -9.56 9.27 15.86
CA GLN A 261 -10.41 10.43 15.62
C GLN A 261 -10.23 10.96 14.19
N TRP A 262 -8.99 11.01 13.68
CA TRP A 262 -8.71 11.40 12.30
C TRP A 262 -9.45 10.50 11.30
N VAL A 263 -9.43 9.17 11.50
CA VAL A 263 -10.14 8.23 10.61
C VAL A 263 -11.63 8.50 10.61
N THR A 264 -12.26 8.63 11.79
CA THR A 264 -13.70 8.87 11.87
C THR A 264 -14.09 10.23 11.30
N ASP A 265 -13.28 11.27 11.53
CA ASP A 265 -13.51 12.60 10.98
C ASP A 265 -13.45 12.59 9.46
N TYR A 266 -12.42 11.98 8.89
CA TYR A 266 -12.21 11.94 7.44
C TYR A 266 -13.32 11.17 6.71
N LEU A 267 -13.74 10.03 7.26
CA LEU A 267 -14.88 9.26 6.74
C LEU A 267 -16.20 10.06 6.81
N ASN A 268 -16.45 10.75 7.93
CA ASN A 268 -17.63 11.57 8.09
C ASN A 268 -17.68 12.72 7.08
N VAL A 269 -16.53 13.37 6.80
CA VAL A 269 -16.46 14.42 5.77
C VAL A 269 -16.83 13.87 4.39
N TRP A 270 -16.31 12.70 4.00
CA TRP A 270 -16.68 12.06 2.74
C TRP A 270 -18.17 11.71 2.67
N HIS A 271 -18.73 11.18 3.76
CA HIS A 271 -20.16 10.87 3.86
C HIS A 271 -21.05 12.10 3.69
N GLU A 272 -20.72 13.21 4.36
CA GLU A 272 -21.50 14.45 4.24
C GLU A 272 -21.37 15.09 2.85
N ARG A 273 -20.18 15.05 2.23
CA ARG A 273 -20.00 15.49 0.83
C ARG A 273 -20.82 14.65 -0.15
N ALA A 274 -20.84 13.33 0.03
CA ALA A 274 -21.63 12.43 -0.80
C ALA A 274 -23.13 12.74 -0.70
N LYS A 275 -23.65 13.02 0.51
CA LYS A 275 -25.04 13.45 0.69
C LYS A 275 -25.36 14.78 0.02
N ALA A 276 -24.44 15.74 0.06
CA ALA A 276 -24.63 17.08 -0.50
C ALA A 276 -24.60 17.12 -2.04
N ASN A 277 -24.05 16.08 -2.68
CA ASN A 277 -23.99 15.96 -4.14
C ASN A 277 -25.25 15.31 -4.77
N ASN A 278 -26.24 14.90 -3.96
CA ASN A 278 -27.56 14.43 -4.41
C ASN A 278 -28.54 15.58 -4.61
#